data_AF-A0A7C0TXV3-F1
#
_entry.id   AF-A0A7C0TXV3-F1
#
_cell.length_a   1.000
_cell.length_b   1.000
_cell.length_c   1.000
_cell.angle_alpha   90.00
_cell.angle_beta   90.00
_cell.angle_gamma   90.00
#
_symmetry.space_group_name_H-M   'P 1'
#
loop_
_entity.id
_entity.type
_entity.pdbx_description
1 polymer ?
#
loop_
_entity_poly.entity_id
_entity_poly.type
_entity_poly.pdbx_seq_one_letter_code
_entity_poly.pdbx_strand_id
1 'polypeptide(L)'
;IYTALNFIDEYHIFMSNELVSSVGEFISKATTLLYFIVRHLVSNSITDVVLSSATPTLNVELVMNELGLSSDEVLEVTYDLAYGPGVQLRGNRVLVNDKDFNSDRLDKRIRTEIIGECIENIVKSVKSALSVNAKVLIVLNTVRRVLRVYEELRNRGIVGDDSAIVHARFRIKDRVKTSNRLKSISKGVRGVVIASPAIEVGVNFDADYLISDLAPLPSLIQRSGRLLRELDGRVRDGVFQILVNRDELMKSESTYMGVYPKDIVKITLDVLQKVLRNGMDIDWKIPYSGSIGSKVSYKRLSYALDLKPKINVRYFSILNCLVSPMVGPKDVNELLRFIGNSFVRYSPITALLIPDEEVDELKVKSVVESYGDEYINYLVPIELRMLVRFKDVLVMRDDRVFMLFEDVGGNLVVDEVPLKDVENILKAGRRGHYFPLALIGTPRRGSVTYYDEFKGLVL
;
A
#
# COMPACT_ATOMS: atom_id res chain seq x y z
N ILE A 1 4.52 -7.45 -34.45
CA ILE A 1 4.22 -6.05 -34.09
C ILE A 1 3.12 -6.12 -33.04
N TYR A 2 3.46 -6.03 -31.76
CA TYR A 2 2.42 -5.88 -30.74
C TYR A 2 1.90 -4.44 -30.85
N THR A 3 0.63 -4.28 -31.23
CA THR A 3 -0.02 -2.98 -31.40
C THR A 3 -0.55 -2.41 -30.08
N ALA A 4 -0.19 -3.02 -28.95
CA ALA A 4 -0.73 -2.68 -27.65
C ALA A 4 0.21 -1.70 -26.95
N LEU A 5 -0.28 -0.54 -26.51
CA LEU A 5 0.43 0.35 -25.61
C LEU A 5 0.40 -0.23 -24.19
N ASN A 6 1.56 -0.38 -23.54
CA ASN A 6 1.63 -0.90 -22.17
C ASN A 6 1.59 0.25 -21.16
N PHE A 7 0.50 0.36 -20.41
CA PHE A 7 0.31 1.41 -19.41
C PHE A 7 0.52 0.87 -17.99
N ILE A 8 1.56 1.34 -17.30
CA ILE A 8 1.83 1.01 -15.89
C ILE A 8 1.42 2.23 -15.05
N ASP A 9 0.20 2.16 -14.51
CA ASP A 9 -0.30 3.16 -13.57
C ASP A 9 0.27 2.96 -12.16
N GLU A 10 0.40 4.06 -11.43
CA GLU A 10 0.97 4.10 -10.08
C GLU A 10 2.31 3.34 -9.95
N TYR A 11 3.21 3.52 -10.94
CA TYR A 11 4.48 2.79 -11.01
C TYR A 11 5.33 2.97 -9.75
N HIS A 12 5.11 4.05 -8.98
CA HIS A 12 5.82 4.32 -7.73
C HIS A 12 5.65 3.19 -6.70
N ILE A 13 4.66 2.30 -6.85
CA ILE A 13 4.51 1.08 -6.02
C ILE A 13 5.73 0.17 -6.21
N PHE A 14 6.29 0.11 -7.41
CA PHE A 14 7.56 -0.59 -7.66
C PHE A 14 8.78 0.17 -7.13
N MET A 15 8.59 1.44 -6.80
CA MET A 15 9.61 2.33 -6.22
C MET A 15 9.49 2.42 -4.69
N SER A 16 8.49 1.75 -4.09
CA SER A 16 8.05 2.07 -2.74
C SER A 16 9.11 1.76 -1.67
N ASN A 17 9.60 2.83 -1.04
CA ASN A 17 10.11 2.91 0.33
C ASN A 17 11.23 1.94 0.76
N GLU A 18 12.09 1.52 -0.15
CA GLU A 18 13.23 0.62 0.15
C GLU A 18 14.58 1.36 0.06
N LEU A 19 14.57 2.63 0.44
CA LEU A 19 15.74 3.50 0.40
C LEU A 19 16.54 3.38 1.69
N VAL A 20 17.71 2.76 1.51
CA VAL A 20 18.95 2.88 2.30
C VAL A 20 18.74 2.81 3.81
N SER A 21 18.79 1.60 4.34
CA SER A 21 19.51 1.33 5.59
C SER A 21 20.55 0.24 5.31
N SER A 22 21.50 0.06 6.23
CA SER A 22 22.68 -0.81 6.19
C SER A 22 22.41 -2.33 6.09
N VAL A 23 21.30 -2.74 5.47
CA VAL A 23 21.01 -4.12 5.03
C VAL A 23 21.06 -4.15 3.49
N GLY A 24 22.24 -3.81 2.96
CA GLY A 24 22.48 -3.41 1.58
C GLY A 24 22.48 -4.48 0.48
N GLU A 25 21.82 -5.63 0.65
CA GLU A 25 21.74 -6.65 -0.43
C GLU A 25 20.32 -7.05 -0.84
N PHE A 26 19.32 -6.88 0.03
CA PHE A 26 18.05 -7.59 -0.16
C PHE A 26 16.93 -6.74 -0.76
N ILE A 27 17.08 -5.41 -0.82
CA ILE A 27 15.95 -4.46 -0.81
C ILE A 27 15.85 -3.63 -2.11
N SER A 28 15.72 -4.31 -3.26
CA SER A 28 15.40 -3.63 -4.52
C SER A 28 14.71 -4.46 -5.62
N LYS A 29 14.03 -5.55 -5.25
CA LYS A 29 13.39 -6.44 -6.24
C LYS A 29 12.33 -5.74 -7.08
N ALA A 30 11.39 -5.03 -6.45
CA ALA A 30 10.28 -4.40 -7.17
C ALA A 30 10.78 -3.37 -8.21
N THR A 31 11.74 -2.53 -7.81
CA THR A 31 12.35 -1.53 -8.68
C THR A 31 13.16 -2.21 -9.79
N THR A 32 14.02 -3.17 -9.46
CA THR A 32 14.79 -3.93 -10.45
C THR A 32 13.89 -4.62 -11.47
N LEU A 33 12.75 -5.17 -11.02
CA LEU A 33 11.76 -5.79 -11.89
C LEU A 33 11.10 -4.77 -12.83
N LEU A 34 10.70 -3.60 -12.33
CA LEU A 34 10.16 -2.53 -13.19
C LEU A 34 11.17 -2.14 -14.27
N TYR A 35 12.42 -1.90 -13.89
CA TYR A 35 13.48 -1.57 -14.83
C TYR A 35 13.73 -2.67 -15.84
N PHE A 36 13.72 -3.93 -15.40
CA PHE A 36 13.83 -5.08 -16.28
C PHE A 36 12.68 -5.14 -17.29
N ILE A 37 11.42 -4.98 -16.84
CA ILE A 37 10.24 -4.98 -17.71
C ILE A 37 10.36 -3.87 -18.76
N VAL A 38 10.63 -2.63 -18.32
CA VAL A 38 10.76 -1.49 -19.24
C VAL A 38 11.90 -1.73 -20.24
N ARG A 39 13.09 -2.12 -19.78
CA ARG A 39 14.23 -2.41 -20.67
C ARG A 39 13.88 -3.52 -21.67
N HIS A 40 13.30 -4.62 -21.20
CA HIS A 40 13.02 -5.76 -22.04
C HIS A 40 12.00 -5.41 -23.13
N LEU A 41 10.95 -4.64 -22.80
CA LEU A 41 9.94 -4.21 -23.75
C LEU A 41 10.49 -3.20 -24.78
N VAL A 42 11.27 -2.23 -24.32
CA VAL A 42 11.80 -1.15 -25.19
C VAL A 42 12.98 -1.64 -26.04
N SER A 43 14.00 -2.25 -25.44
CA SER A 43 15.22 -2.67 -26.17
C SER A 43 14.99 -3.78 -27.19
N ASN A 44 13.90 -4.55 -27.07
CA ASN A 44 13.51 -5.56 -28.06
C ASN A 44 12.42 -5.05 -29.02
N SER A 45 12.12 -3.74 -29.00
CA SER A 45 11.10 -3.10 -29.83
C SER A 45 9.75 -3.84 -29.79
N ILE A 46 9.38 -4.34 -28.61
CA ILE A 46 8.15 -5.11 -28.42
C ILE A 46 6.96 -4.15 -28.45
N THR A 47 7.04 -3.06 -27.68
CA THR A 47 5.94 -2.14 -27.41
C THR A 47 6.44 -0.85 -26.74
N ASP A 48 5.69 0.24 -26.96
CA ASP A 48 5.80 1.45 -26.15
C ASP A 48 5.27 1.23 -24.72
N VAL A 49 5.85 1.95 -23.76
CA VAL A 49 5.50 1.85 -22.34
C VAL A 49 5.22 3.23 -21.78
N VAL A 50 4.08 3.39 -21.11
CA VAL A 50 3.72 4.61 -20.36
C VAL A 50 3.81 4.31 -18.87
N LEU A 51 4.64 5.08 -18.16
CA LEU A 51 4.73 5.04 -16.70
C LEU A 51 3.99 6.25 -16.13
N SER A 52 2.92 6.01 -15.36
CA SER A 52 2.12 7.06 -14.73
C SER A 52 2.25 7.02 -13.20
N SER A 53 2.37 8.19 -12.57
CA SER A 53 2.36 8.32 -11.10
C SER A 53 2.05 9.75 -10.67
N ALA A 54 1.27 9.92 -9.61
CA ALA A 54 1.08 11.23 -8.95
C ALA A 54 2.28 11.67 -8.09
N THR A 55 3.17 10.73 -7.75
CA THR A 55 4.40 10.95 -6.99
C THR A 55 5.61 10.73 -7.89
N PRO A 56 6.20 11.80 -8.48
CA PRO A 56 7.34 11.64 -9.38
C PRO A 56 8.58 11.25 -8.56
N THR A 57 8.95 9.98 -8.64
CA THR A 57 10.14 9.41 -7.99
C THR A 57 11.23 9.03 -9.00
N LEU A 58 10.89 8.92 -10.29
CA LEU A 58 11.82 8.69 -11.38
C LEU A 58 12.12 10.00 -12.12
N ASN A 59 13.40 10.32 -12.28
CA ASN A 59 13.86 11.34 -13.21
C ASN A 59 14.23 10.68 -14.55
N VAL A 60 13.89 11.31 -15.66
CA VAL A 60 14.26 10.93 -17.03
C VAL A 60 15.72 10.57 -17.18
N GLU A 61 16.61 11.43 -16.66
CA GLU A 61 18.06 11.20 -16.75
C GLU A 61 18.45 9.88 -16.10
N LEU A 62 17.79 9.55 -14.98
CA LEU A 62 18.05 8.32 -14.26
C LEU A 62 17.48 7.11 -15.00
N VAL A 63 16.28 7.21 -15.58
CA VAL A 63 15.71 6.14 -16.41
C VAL A 63 16.59 5.89 -17.64
N MET A 64 17.02 6.95 -18.33
CA MET A 64 17.92 6.86 -19.48
C MET A 64 19.24 6.19 -19.12
N ASN A 65 19.91 6.65 -18.05
CA ASN A 65 21.22 6.12 -17.64
C ASN A 65 21.15 4.65 -17.23
N GLU A 66 20.15 4.27 -16.44
CA GLU A 66 20.04 2.91 -15.91
C GLU A 66 19.52 1.90 -16.94
N LEU A 67 18.71 2.34 -17.90
CA LEU A 67 18.18 1.48 -18.97
C LEU A 67 19.02 1.52 -20.25
N GLY A 68 19.95 2.47 -20.37
CA GLY A 68 20.75 2.69 -21.58
C GLY A 68 19.92 3.24 -22.75
N LEU A 69 18.90 4.07 -22.45
CA LEU A 69 18.03 4.67 -23.45
C LEU A 69 18.55 6.05 -23.87
N SER A 70 18.36 6.37 -25.14
CA SER A 70 18.64 7.68 -25.74
C SER A 70 17.54 8.71 -25.43
N SER A 71 17.84 9.99 -25.64
CA SER A 71 16.93 11.10 -25.28
C SER A 71 15.64 11.13 -26.10
N ASP A 72 15.67 10.57 -27.30
CA ASP A 72 14.57 10.43 -28.25
C ASP A 72 13.67 9.22 -27.94
N GLU A 73 14.12 8.29 -27.10
CA GLU A 73 13.34 7.12 -26.66
C GLU A 73 12.51 7.37 -25.40
N VAL A 74 12.74 8.48 -24.69
CA VAL A 74 12.07 8.76 -23.40
C VAL A 74 11.43 10.13 -23.42
N LEU A 75 10.11 10.18 -23.24
CA LEU A 75 9.35 11.42 -23.10
C LEU A 75 8.81 11.57 -21.67
N GLU A 76 9.10 12.69 -21.02
CA GLU A 76 8.51 13.02 -19.71
C GLU A 76 7.36 13.99 -19.84
N VAL A 77 6.20 13.62 -19.34
CA VAL A 77 5.06 14.53 -19.22
C VAL A 77 4.89 14.89 -17.76
N THR A 78 5.00 16.18 -17.43
CA THR A 78 4.92 16.65 -16.04
C THR A 78 4.06 17.90 -15.93
N TYR A 79 3.20 17.92 -14.91
CA TYR A 79 2.48 19.12 -14.52
C TYR A 79 3.39 20.06 -13.70
N ASP A 80 3.40 21.35 -14.04
CA ASP A 80 4.15 22.35 -13.29
C ASP A 80 3.52 23.75 -13.38
N LEU A 81 2.93 24.22 -12.28
CA LEU A 81 2.28 25.55 -12.20
C LEU A 81 3.26 26.72 -12.41
N ALA A 82 4.57 26.52 -12.27
CA ALA A 82 5.54 27.60 -12.46
C ALA A 82 5.63 28.10 -13.91
N TYR A 83 5.05 27.38 -14.88
CA TYR A 83 5.10 27.70 -16.30
C TYR A 83 3.80 28.34 -16.79
N GLY A 84 3.83 29.04 -17.93
CA GLY A 84 2.62 29.56 -18.56
C GLY A 84 1.59 28.47 -18.89
N PRO A 85 0.27 28.75 -18.80
CA PRO A 85 -0.78 27.81 -19.15
C PRO A 85 -0.66 27.25 -20.58
N GLY A 86 -1.09 25.99 -20.75
CA GLY A 86 -0.98 25.23 -21.98
C GLY A 86 0.09 24.14 -21.90
N VAL A 87 0.51 23.67 -23.08
CA VAL A 87 1.53 22.63 -23.23
C VAL A 87 2.80 23.26 -23.79
N GLN A 88 3.94 23.02 -23.14
CA GLN A 88 5.24 23.50 -23.57
C GLN A 88 6.20 22.33 -23.77
N LEU A 89 6.91 22.32 -24.90
CA LEU A 89 7.93 21.33 -25.22
C LEU A 89 9.31 21.88 -24.88
N ARG A 90 10.11 21.10 -24.13
CA ARG A 90 11.50 21.40 -23.80
C ARG A 90 12.35 20.15 -23.96
N GLY A 91 12.88 19.94 -25.17
CA GLY A 91 13.60 18.71 -25.50
C GLY A 91 12.67 17.50 -25.34
N ASN A 92 13.04 16.58 -24.46
CA ASN A 92 12.27 15.39 -24.14
C ASN A 92 11.28 15.56 -22.97
N ARG A 93 11.01 16.80 -22.55
CA ARG A 93 10.04 17.13 -21.51
C ARG A 93 8.84 17.88 -22.09
N VAL A 94 7.64 17.41 -21.76
CA VAL A 94 6.35 18.05 -22.00
C VAL A 94 5.85 18.61 -20.67
N LEU A 95 5.84 19.93 -20.56
CA LEU A 95 5.33 20.64 -19.40
C LEU A 95 3.87 21.01 -19.63
N VAL A 96 3.01 20.63 -18.70
CA VAL A 96 1.57 20.88 -18.77
C VAL A 96 1.18 21.83 -17.64
N ASN A 97 0.38 22.84 -17.97
CA ASN A 97 -0.26 23.69 -16.99
C ASN A 97 -1.70 24.01 -17.42
N ASP A 98 -2.69 23.68 -16.58
CA ASP A 98 -4.11 23.81 -16.90
C ASP A 98 -4.78 24.85 -15.98
N LYS A 99 -5.39 25.89 -16.59
CA LYS A 99 -6.00 26.99 -15.83
C LYS A 99 -7.16 26.53 -14.95
N ASP A 100 -8.04 25.71 -15.49
CA ASP A 100 -9.27 25.30 -14.81
C ASP A 100 -8.94 24.39 -13.62
N PHE A 101 -7.99 23.47 -13.81
CA PHE A 101 -7.43 22.67 -12.72
C PHE A 101 -6.81 23.54 -11.63
N ASN A 102 -5.98 24.53 -12.00
CA ASN A 102 -5.36 25.40 -11.02
C ASN A 102 -6.38 26.19 -10.20
N SER A 103 -7.40 26.75 -10.87
CA SER A 103 -8.44 27.52 -10.20
C SER A 103 -9.11 26.70 -9.09
N ASP A 104 -9.56 25.47 -9.40
CA ASP A 104 -10.15 24.60 -8.37
C ASP A 104 -9.15 24.24 -7.26
N ARG A 105 -7.92 23.86 -7.62
CA ARG A 105 -6.93 23.41 -6.65
C ARG A 105 -6.46 24.53 -5.71
N LEU A 106 -6.37 25.78 -6.20
CA LEU A 106 -6.01 26.95 -5.39
C LEU A 106 -7.11 27.32 -4.38
N ASP A 107 -8.36 26.98 -4.67
CA ASP A 107 -9.50 27.12 -3.76
C ASP A 107 -9.51 26.07 -2.63
N LYS A 108 -8.64 25.05 -2.70
CA LYS A 108 -8.42 24.07 -1.63
C LYS A 108 -7.25 24.51 -0.74
N ARG A 109 -7.56 24.99 0.46
CA ARG A 109 -6.56 25.47 1.42
C ARG A 109 -6.28 24.40 2.45
N ILE A 110 -5.03 23.90 2.50
CA ILE A 110 -4.64 22.85 3.43
C ILE A 110 -3.62 23.42 4.42
N ARG A 111 -3.98 23.37 5.70
CA ARG A 111 -3.07 23.70 6.81
C ARG A 111 -2.39 22.44 7.30
N THR A 112 -1.06 22.42 7.30
CA THR A 112 -0.29 21.25 7.73
C THR A 112 0.20 21.44 9.16
N GLU A 113 -0.01 20.44 10.01
CA GLU A 113 0.43 20.45 11.41
C GLU A 113 1.25 19.19 11.70
N ILE A 114 2.31 19.33 12.49
CA ILE A 114 3.06 18.20 13.04
C ILE A 114 2.79 18.15 14.53
N ILE A 115 2.21 17.05 15.01
CA ILE A 115 1.85 16.87 16.42
C ILE A 115 2.44 15.58 16.98
N GLY A 116 2.62 15.52 18.30
CA GLY A 116 3.07 14.30 18.96
C GLY A 116 2.03 13.18 18.83
N GLU A 117 2.49 11.96 18.58
CA GLU A 117 1.62 10.80 18.52
C GLU A 117 1.14 10.41 19.92
N CYS A 118 -0.12 10.73 20.23
CA CYS A 118 -0.83 10.20 21.40
C CYS A 118 -2.33 10.11 21.11
N ILE A 119 -3.02 9.21 21.82
CA ILE A 119 -4.45 8.98 21.60
C ILE A 119 -5.29 10.22 21.97
N GLU A 120 -4.87 10.98 22.98
CA GLU A 120 -5.52 12.23 23.40
C GLU A 120 -5.51 13.28 22.28
N ASN A 121 -4.40 13.41 21.55
CA ASN A 121 -4.29 14.32 20.41
C ASN A 121 -5.20 13.90 19.26
N ILE A 122 -5.28 12.60 18.97
CA ILE A 122 -6.20 12.07 17.95
C ILE A 122 -7.65 12.36 18.37
N VAL A 123 -8.03 12.01 19.60
CA VAL A 123 -9.38 12.25 20.14
C VAL A 123 -9.76 13.73 20.06
N LYS A 124 -8.86 14.63 20.48
CA LYS A 124 -9.11 16.08 20.43
C LYS A 124 -9.35 16.55 18.99
N SER A 125 -8.54 16.09 18.05
CA SER A 125 -8.59 16.50 16.66
C SER A 125 -9.84 15.97 15.95
N VAL A 126 -10.20 14.70 16.19
CA VAL A 126 -11.44 14.10 15.69
C VAL A 126 -12.66 14.87 16.23
N LYS A 127 -12.71 15.17 17.54
CA LYS A 127 -13.82 15.95 18.11
C LYS A 127 -13.94 17.34 17.49
N SER A 128 -12.81 18.04 17.33
CA SER A 128 -12.78 19.37 16.71
C SER A 128 -13.26 19.34 15.26
N ALA A 129 -12.88 18.32 14.50
CA ALA A 129 -13.32 18.16 13.12
C ALA A 129 -14.82 17.83 13.04
N LEU A 130 -15.30 16.91 13.89
CA LEU A 130 -16.71 16.55 13.91
C LEU A 130 -17.63 17.70 14.36
N SER A 131 -17.16 18.61 15.22
CA SER A 131 -17.95 19.78 15.64
C SER A 131 -18.28 20.77 14.51
N VAL A 132 -17.54 20.71 13.39
CA VAL A 132 -17.79 21.52 12.19
C VAL A 132 -18.33 20.70 11.03
N ASN A 133 -18.86 19.50 11.29
CA ASN A 133 -19.34 18.55 10.28
C ASN A 133 -18.28 18.24 9.20
N ALA A 134 -17.05 17.94 9.61
CA ALA A 134 -16.01 17.48 8.70
C ALA A 134 -16.06 15.96 8.50
N LYS A 135 -15.72 15.49 7.29
CA LYS A 135 -15.31 14.10 7.06
C LYS A 135 -13.86 13.91 7.47
N VAL A 136 -13.61 12.98 8.39
CA VAL A 136 -12.29 12.72 8.98
C VAL A 136 -11.72 11.42 8.43
N LEU A 137 -10.50 11.48 7.88
CA LEU A 137 -9.70 10.31 7.54
C LEU A 137 -8.53 10.20 8.51
N ILE A 138 -8.40 9.05 9.18
CA ILE A 138 -7.27 8.71 10.05
C ILE A 138 -6.48 7.59 9.39
N VAL A 139 -5.24 7.84 8.96
CA VAL A 139 -4.37 6.84 8.32
C VAL A 139 -3.23 6.45 9.25
N LEU A 140 -3.24 5.21 9.73
CA LEU A 140 -2.26 4.69 10.68
C LEU A 140 -1.42 3.60 10.03
N ASN A 141 -0.11 3.58 10.29
CA ASN A 141 0.82 2.73 9.53
C ASN A 141 0.57 1.22 9.72
N THR A 142 -0.08 0.81 10.82
CA THR A 142 -0.33 -0.61 11.13
C THR A 142 -1.80 -0.88 11.43
N VAL A 143 -2.27 -2.08 11.03
CA VAL A 143 -3.64 -2.55 11.34
C VAL A 143 -3.91 -2.57 12.84
N ARG A 144 -2.92 -2.96 13.66
CA ARG A 144 -3.05 -2.96 15.13
C ARG A 144 -3.41 -1.57 15.66
N ARG A 145 -2.80 -0.51 15.12
CA ARG A 145 -3.12 0.87 15.50
C ARG A 145 -4.50 1.30 15.02
N VAL A 146 -4.87 0.95 13.79
CA VAL A 146 -6.23 1.17 13.25
C VAL A 146 -7.28 0.63 14.23
N LEU A 147 -7.15 -0.63 14.63
CA LEU A 147 -8.08 -1.25 15.56
C LEU A 147 -8.03 -0.60 16.95
N ARG A 148 -6.84 -0.35 17.50
CA ARG A 148 -6.70 0.31 18.81
C ARG A 148 -7.35 1.70 18.85
N VAL A 149 -7.07 2.54 17.85
CA VAL A 149 -7.63 3.89 17.78
C VAL A 149 -9.14 3.84 17.57
N TYR A 150 -9.64 2.91 16.75
CA TYR A 150 -11.08 2.69 16.61
C TYR A 150 -11.74 2.34 17.95
N GLU A 151 -11.20 1.37 18.70
CA GLU A 151 -11.75 0.99 20.02
C GLU A 151 -11.74 2.17 21.00
N GLU A 152 -10.64 2.92 21.06
CA GLU A 152 -10.53 4.11 21.92
C GLU A 152 -11.57 5.18 21.57
N LEU A 153 -11.80 5.44 20.28
CA LEU A 153 -12.82 6.39 19.84
C LEU A 153 -14.23 5.85 20.12
N ARG A 154 -14.48 4.55 19.93
CA ARG A 154 -15.76 3.90 20.17
C ARG A 154 -16.12 3.89 21.65
N ASN A 155 -15.19 3.49 22.52
CA ASN A 155 -15.37 3.45 23.97
C ASN A 155 -15.64 4.83 24.58
N ARG A 156 -15.13 5.89 23.93
CA ARG A 156 -15.39 7.29 24.31
C ARG A 156 -16.65 7.89 23.68
N GLY A 157 -17.43 7.09 22.94
CA GLY A 157 -18.67 7.51 22.27
C GLY A 157 -18.45 8.52 21.13
N ILE A 158 -17.25 8.57 20.55
CA ILE A 158 -16.91 9.52 19.47
C ILE A 158 -17.30 8.97 18.11
N VAL A 159 -17.20 7.65 17.94
CA VAL A 159 -17.60 6.94 16.72
C VAL A 159 -18.52 5.77 17.09
N GLY A 160 -19.43 5.43 16.19
CA GLY A 160 -20.26 4.23 16.30
C GLY A 160 -20.23 3.43 15.00
N ASP A 161 -21.37 2.83 14.68
CA ASP A 161 -21.55 2.01 13.47
C ASP A 161 -21.60 2.85 12.18
N ASP A 162 -21.63 4.19 12.30
CA ASP A 162 -21.53 5.18 11.23
C ASP A 162 -20.08 5.49 10.81
N SER A 163 -19.10 4.83 11.43
CA SER A 163 -17.69 4.88 11.03
C SER A 163 -17.28 3.70 10.13
N ALA A 164 -16.11 3.78 9.50
CA ALA A 164 -15.57 2.70 8.69
C ALA A 164 -14.10 2.40 9.02
N ILE A 165 -13.77 1.11 9.03
CA ILE A 165 -12.39 0.60 9.15
C ILE A 165 -11.91 0.09 7.78
N VAL A 166 -10.72 0.51 7.34
CA VAL A 166 -10.15 0.10 6.05
C VAL A 166 -8.76 -0.52 6.22
N HIS A 167 -8.64 -1.81 5.92
CA HIS A 167 -7.36 -2.51 5.83
C HIS A 167 -7.46 -3.81 5.04
N ALA A 168 -6.33 -4.46 4.74
CA ALA A 168 -6.30 -5.67 3.90
C ALA A 168 -6.89 -6.93 4.55
N ARG A 169 -7.01 -6.98 5.89
CA ARG A 169 -7.37 -8.19 6.65
C ARG A 169 -8.87 -8.50 6.78
N PHE A 170 -9.65 -8.17 5.76
CA PHE A 170 -11.07 -8.57 5.68
C PHE A 170 -11.25 -9.73 4.72
N ARG A 171 -12.22 -10.60 5.04
CA ARG A 171 -12.79 -11.58 4.10
C ARG A 171 -13.35 -10.86 2.87
N ILE A 172 -13.35 -11.52 1.72
CA ILE A 172 -13.82 -10.92 0.47
C ILE A 172 -15.25 -10.37 0.60
N LYS A 173 -16.18 -11.13 1.22
CA LYS A 173 -17.55 -10.65 1.45
C LYS A 173 -17.64 -9.42 2.35
N ASP A 174 -16.79 -9.33 3.38
CA ASP A 174 -16.85 -8.24 4.36
C ASP A 174 -16.24 -6.95 3.80
N ARG A 175 -15.34 -7.05 2.81
CA ARG A 175 -14.86 -5.87 2.05
C ARG A 175 -16.01 -5.15 1.35
N VAL A 176 -17.04 -5.87 0.89
CA VAL A 176 -18.24 -5.26 0.28
C VAL A 176 -19.00 -4.43 1.31
N LYS A 177 -19.18 -4.95 2.54
CA LYS A 177 -19.80 -4.22 3.65
C LYS A 177 -19.01 -2.95 3.99
N THR A 178 -17.69 -3.06 4.11
CA THR A 178 -16.80 -1.90 4.33
C THR A 178 -16.91 -0.87 3.21
N SER A 179 -16.95 -1.30 1.94
CA SER A 179 -17.15 -0.41 0.79
C SER A 179 -18.49 0.33 0.85
N ASN A 180 -19.56 -0.35 1.26
CA ASN A 180 -20.86 0.27 1.41
C ASN A 180 -20.89 1.30 2.55
N ARG A 181 -20.25 1.02 3.70
CA ARG A 181 -20.08 2.00 4.79
C ARG A 181 -19.32 3.23 4.33
N LEU A 182 -18.20 3.05 3.61
CA LEU A 182 -17.44 4.15 3.04
C LEU A 182 -18.27 5.02 2.08
N LYS A 183 -19.08 4.40 1.22
CA LYS A 183 -19.99 5.12 0.30
C LYS A 183 -21.04 5.92 1.08
N SER A 184 -21.61 5.35 2.13
CA SER A 184 -22.57 6.04 3.00
C SER A 184 -21.94 7.27 3.67
N ILE A 185 -20.73 7.13 4.22
CA ILE A 185 -19.99 8.26 4.81
C ILE A 185 -19.66 9.32 3.76
N SER A 186 -19.25 8.90 2.57
CA SER A 186 -18.87 9.81 1.48
C SER A 186 -20.04 10.69 1.01
N LYS A 187 -21.26 10.14 1.01
CA LYS A 187 -22.52 10.85 0.71
C LYS A 187 -23.01 11.71 1.88
N GLY A 188 -22.59 11.39 3.10
CA GLY A 188 -22.94 12.13 4.30
C GLY A 188 -22.17 13.45 4.40
N VAL A 189 -22.65 14.32 5.29
CA VAL A 189 -21.97 15.59 5.61
C VAL A 189 -20.88 15.43 6.67
N ARG A 190 -20.80 14.27 7.34
CA ARG A 190 -19.81 13.99 8.38
C ARG A 190 -19.53 12.49 8.46
N GLY A 191 -18.38 12.12 9.01
CA GLY A 191 -18.09 10.76 9.41
C GLY A 191 -16.59 10.50 9.58
N VAL A 192 -16.25 9.35 10.15
CA VAL A 192 -14.86 8.98 10.46
C VAL A 192 -14.49 7.69 9.73
N VAL A 193 -13.41 7.76 8.98
CA VAL A 193 -12.77 6.60 8.35
C VAL A 193 -11.41 6.39 8.98
N ILE A 194 -11.15 5.19 9.48
CA ILE A 194 -9.88 4.81 10.11
C ILE A 194 -9.25 3.72 9.26
N ALA A 195 -8.08 4.00 8.72
CA ALA A 195 -7.50 3.20 7.66
C ALA A 195 -6.02 2.89 7.91
N SER A 196 -5.58 1.75 7.38
CA SER A 196 -4.16 1.48 7.17
C SER A 196 -3.71 2.11 5.84
N PRO A 197 -2.44 1.95 5.41
CA PRO A 197 -1.99 2.37 4.08
C PRO A 197 -2.80 1.76 2.91
N ALA A 198 -3.70 0.80 3.17
CA ALA A 198 -4.64 0.28 2.18
C ALA A 198 -5.55 1.37 1.56
N ILE A 199 -5.73 2.52 2.21
CA ILE A 199 -6.47 3.66 1.63
C ILE A 199 -5.73 4.35 0.47
N GLU A 200 -4.41 4.15 0.37
CA GLU A 200 -3.58 4.78 -0.66
C GLU A 200 -3.98 4.27 -2.06
N VAL A 201 -4.46 3.02 -2.17
CA VAL A 201 -4.78 2.35 -3.44
C VAL A 201 -6.25 1.89 -3.47
N GLY A 202 -6.94 2.18 -4.57
CA GLY A 202 -8.25 1.57 -4.86
C GLY A 202 -9.43 2.05 -4.00
N VAL A 203 -9.26 3.06 -3.14
CA VAL A 203 -10.35 3.64 -2.34
C VAL A 203 -10.59 5.10 -2.71
N ASN A 204 -11.81 5.42 -3.13
CA ASN A 204 -12.24 6.80 -3.38
C ASN A 204 -12.89 7.38 -2.12
N PHE A 205 -12.16 8.23 -1.40
CA PHE A 205 -12.67 8.97 -0.25
C PHE A 205 -12.15 10.41 -0.33
N ASP A 206 -13.04 11.37 -0.07
CA ASP A 206 -12.72 12.79 0.01
C ASP A 206 -13.01 13.31 1.43
N ALA A 207 -11.94 13.50 2.18
CA ALA A 207 -11.94 14.01 3.55
C ALA A 207 -11.78 15.53 3.59
N ASP A 208 -12.26 16.16 4.65
CA ASP A 208 -11.98 17.55 5.01
C ASP A 208 -10.84 17.64 6.03
N TYR A 209 -10.63 16.56 6.78
CA TYR A 209 -9.62 16.46 7.83
C TYR A 209 -8.84 15.17 7.70
N LEU A 210 -7.52 15.26 7.60
CA LEU A 210 -6.62 14.11 7.50
C LEU A 210 -5.69 14.06 8.71
N ILE A 211 -5.75 12.98 9.46
CA ILE A 211 -4.80 12.63 10.51
C ILE A 211 -3.98 11.45 10.00
N SER A 212 -2.66 11.55 9.95
CA SER A 212 -1.81 10.48 9.46
C SER A 212 -0.67 10.22 10.43
N ASP A 213 -0.34 8.94 10.66
CA ASP A 213 1.01 8.60 11.15
C ASP A 213 2.07 9.17 10.19
N LEU A 214 3.21 9.57 10.74
CA LEU A 214 4.38 9.91 9.95
C LEU A 214 4.76 8.72 9.04
N ALA A 215 5.02 9.01 7.78
CA ALA A 215 5.40 8.04 6.77
C ALA A 215 6.41 8.69 5.81
N PRO A 216 7.06 7.92 4.92
CA PRO A 216 7.83 8.49 3.82
C PRO A 216 7.00 9.48 3.00
N LEU A 217 7.65 10.52 2.47
CA LEU A 217 6.97 11.59 1.74
C LEU A 217 6.04 11.08 0.62
N PRO A 218 6.40 10.08 -0.23
CA PRO A 218 5.48 9.58 -1.24
C PRO A 218 4.16 9.06 -0.67
N SER A 219 4.20 8.34 0.47
CA SER A 219 2.99 7.87 1.16
C SER A 219 2.18 9.04 1.73
N LEU A 220 2.82 10.09 2.27
CA LEU A 220 2.11 11.28 2.73
C LEU A 220 1.43 12.04 1.59
N ILE A 221 2.06 12.12 0.41
CA ILE A 221 1.46 12.71 -0.80
C ILE A 221 0.23 11.91 -1.26
N GLN A 222 0.29 10.58 -1.22
CA GLN A 222 -0.87 9.75 -1.59
C GLN A 222 -2.02 9.88 -0.60
N ARG A 223 -1.71 9.95 0.70
CA ARG A 223 -2.70 10.20 1.75
C ARG A 223 -3.34 11.58 1.60
N SER A 224 -2.56 12.62 1.33
CA SER A 224 -3.09 13.98 1.06
C SER A 224 -3.89 14.05 -0.24
N GLY A 225 -3.66 13.12 -1.18
CA GLY A 225 -4.53 12.86 -2.34
C GLY A 225 -5.98 12.47 -2.00
N ARG A 226 -6.28 12.17 -0.72
CA ARG A 226 -7.61 11.87 -0.18
C ARG A 226 -8.21 13.01 0.67
N LEU A 227 -7.48 14.10 0.86
CA LEU A 227 -7.92 15.31 1.58
C LEU A 227 -8.32 16.39 0.57
N LEU A 228 -9.55 16.90 0.54
CA LEU A 228 -10.00 17.88 -0.47
C LEU A 228 -9.73 17.39 -1.90
N ARG A 229 -10.18 16.17 -2.21
CA ARG A 229 -9.91 15.46 -3.46
C ARG A 229 -10.78 15.95 -4.62
N GLU A 230 -12.08 16.13 -4.40
CA GLU A 230 -13.05 16.42 -5.46
C GLU A 230 -12.75 17.73 -6.20
N LEU A 231 -12.87 17.71 -7.52
CA LEU A 231 -12.86 18.88 -8.42
C LEU A 231 -14.30 19.37 -8.53
N ASP A 232 -14.73 20.20 -7.58
CA ASP A 232 -16.12 20.63 -7.42
C ASP A 232 -16.30 22.15 -7.50
N GLY A 233 -15.22 22.91 -7.74
CA GLY A 233 -15.21 24.37 -7.80
C GLY A 233 -15.50 25.06 -6.47
N ARG A 234 -15.55 24.31 -5.35
CA ARG A 234 -15.86 24.87 -4.03
C ARG A 234 -14.60 25.32 -3.30
N VAL A 235 -14.67 26.47 -2.64
CA VAL A 235 -13.64 26.86 -1.67
C VAL A 235 -13.78 25.98 -0.43
N ARG A 236 -12.71 25.27 -0.07
CA ARG A 236 -12.68 24.38 1.10
C ARG A 236 -11.38 24.56 1.86
N ASP A 237 -11.50 24.68 3.18
CA ASP A 237 -10.38 24.63 4.11
C ASP A 237 -10.28 23.22 4.70
N GLY A 238 -9.07 22.69 4.75
CA GLY A 238 -8.76 21.37 5.27
C GLY A 238 -7.54 21.39 6.17
N VAL A 239 -7.41 20.35 6.99
CA VAL A 239 -6.27 20.18 7.88
C VAL A 239 -5.59 18.85 7.61
N PHE A 240 -4.26 18.88 7.51
CA PHE A 240 -3.44 17.69 7.46
C PHE A 240 -2.54 17.63 8.70
N GLN A 241 -2.91 16.79 9.66
CA GLN A 241 -2.11 16.51 10.85
C GLN A 241 -1.23 15.28 10.67
N ILE A 242 0.05 15.43 10.95
CA ILE A 242 1.05 14.36 10.90
C ILE A 242 1.46 14.01 12.33
N LEU A 243 1.16 12.79 12.74
CA LEU A 243 1.47 12.24 14.06
C LEU A 243 2.91 11.72 14.09
N VAL A 244 3.72 12.26 14.99
CA VAL A 244 5.12 11.86 15.15
C VAL A 244 5.29 11.11 16.46
N ASN A 245 5.51 9.81 16.38
CA ASN A 245 5.99 9.03 17.52
C ASN A 245 7.51 9.16 17.60
N ARG A 246 7.99 9.98 18.54
CA ARG A 246 9.43 10.24 18.73
C ARG A 246 10.16 9.04 19.33
N ASP A 247 9.51 8.28 20.19
CA ASP A 247 10.12 7.10 20.82
C ASP A 247 10.49 6.06 19.76
N GLU A 248 9.60 5.80 18.81
CA GLU A 248 9.85 4.91 17.66
C GLU A 248 11.03 5.40 16.78
N LEU A 249 11.23 6.71 16.64
CA LEU A 249 12.38 7.28 15.91
C LEU A 249 13.71 7.11 16.65
N MET A 250 13.67 6.94 17.98
CA MET A 250 14.84 6.77 18.84
C MET A 250 15.25 5.31 19.05
N LYS A 251 14.36 4.35 18.79
CA LYS A 251 14.71 2.93 18.93
C LYS A 251 15.81 2.49 17.96
N SER A 252 16.48 1.39 18.27
CA SER A 252 17.61 0.86 17.48
C SER A 252 17.21 0.14 16.19
N GLU A 253 15.95 -0.25 16.02
CA GLU A 253 15.52 -0.94 14.79
C GLU A 253 15.69 -0.05 13.56
N SER A 254 16.00 -0.65 12.41
CA SER A 254 16.15 0.07 11.13
C SER A 254 14.83 0.54 10.52
N THR A 255 13.69 0.17 11.11
CA THR A 255 12.35 0.51 10.62
C THR A 255 11.58 1.37 11.61
N TYR A 256 10.76 2.28 11.07
CA TYR A 256 9.77 3.03 11.81
C TYR A 256 8.49 2.19 11.93
N MET A 257 8.12 1.83 13.16
CA MET A 257 6.93 1.04 13.49
C MET A 257 6.86 -0.34 12.81
N GLY A 258 8.01 -0.87 12.37
CA GLY A 258 8.07 -2.13 11.62
C GLY A 258 7.55 -2.06 10.19
N VAL A 259 7.33 -0.86 9.63
CA VAL A 259 6.71 -0.68 8.31
C VAL A 259 7.68 -0.06 7.30
N TYR A 260 8.26 1.11 7.61
CA TYR A 260 9.08 1.87 6.66
C TYR A 260 10.53 1.99 7.15
N PRO A 261 11.53 2.11 6.28
CA PRO A 261 12.90 2.41 6.70
C PRO A 261 12.96 3.73 7.48
N LYS A 262 13.59 3.68 8.64
CA LYS A 262 13.59 4.77 9.61
C LYS A 262 14.31 6.02 9.07
N ASP A 263 15.36 5.82 8.29
CA ASP A 263 16.16 6.92 7.74
C ASP A 263 15.35 7.78 6.76
N ILE A 264 14.57 7.17 5.86
CA ILE A 264 13.65 7.89 4.96
C ILE A 264 12.61 8.68 5.74
N VAL A 265 12.06 8.07 6.79
CA VAL A 265 11.05 8.69 7.64
C VAL A 265 11.63 9.89 8.38
N LYS A 266 12.87 9.80 8.87
CA LYS A 266 13.61 10.92 9.49
C LYS A 266 13.84 12.06 8.50
N ILE A 267 14.36 11.77 7.31
CA ILE A 267 14.57 12.78 6.25
C ILE A 267 13.24 13.46 5.91
N THR A 268 12.15 12.69 5.78
CA THR A 268 10.81 13.24 5.54
C THR A 268 10.41 14.21 6.65
N LEU A 269 10.57 13.83 7.92
CA LEU A 269 10.26 14.69 9.06
C LEU A 269 11.08 15.98 9.05
N ASP A 270 12.39 15.89 8.79
CA ASP A 270 13.30 17.02 8.78
C ASP A 270 12.94 18.03 7.68
N VAL A 271 12.61 17.55 6.48
CA VAL A 271 12.16 18.38 5.36
C VAL A 271 10.85 19.10 5.70
N LEU A 272 9.87 18.39 6.26
CA LEU A 272 8.59 18.99 6.65
C LEU A 272 8.78 20.05 7.75
N GLN A 273 9.56 19.73 8.79
CA GLN A 273 9.83 20.67 9.88
C GLN A 273 10.58 21.92 9.40
N LYS A 274 11.54 21.77 8.48
CA LYS A 274 12.29 22.90 7.91
C LYS A 274 11.36 23.88 7.19
N VAL A 275 10.39 23.38 6.42
CA VAL A 275 9.42 24.23 5.73
C VAL A 275 8.54 24.98 6.73
N LEU A 276 7.93 24.25 7.66
CA LEU A 276 6.98 24.83 8.63
C LEU A 276 7.65 25.82 9.60
N ARG A 277 8.89 25.55 10.04
CA ARG A 277 9.65 26.48 10.92
C ARG A 277 10.00 27.79 10.22
N ASN A 278 10.12 27.79 8.89
CA ASN A 278 10.36 29.00 8.10
C ASN A 278 9.07 29.79 7.82
N GLY A 279 7.94 29.45 8.46
CA GLY A 279 6.65 30.10 8.25
C GLY A 279 6.04 29.84 6.87
N MET A 280 6.50 28.80 6.17
CA MET A 280 5.94 28.38 4.89
C MET A 280 4.96 27.23 5.07
N ASP A 281 3.94 27.20 4.22
CA ASP A 281 2.98 26.11 4.08
C ASP A 281 3.40 25.14 2.98
N ILE A 282 2.81 23.94 3.00
CA ILE A 282 3.02 22.92 1.97
C ILE A 282 1.77 22.85 1.09
N ASP A 283 1.96 23.03 -0.21
CA ASP A 283 0.94 22.75 -1.20
C ASP A 283 0.98 21.26 -1.57
N TRP A 284 -0.06 20.54 -1.15
CA TRP A 284 -0.25 19.11 -1.39
C TRP A 284 -1.05 18.81 -2.65
N LYS A 285 -1.50 19.83 -3.39
CA LYS A 285 -2.47 19.71 -4.48
C LYS A 285 -1.92 20.03 -5.85
N ILE A 286 -0.96 20.96 -5.92
CA ILE A 286 -0.40 21.38 -7.19
C ILE A 286 1.11 21.13 -7.20
N PRO A 287 1.62 20.34 -8.17
CA PRO A 287 3.05 20.19 -8.37
C PRO A 287 3.60 21.46 -9.03
N TYR A 288 4.63 22.06 -8.42
CA TYR A 288 5.38 23.14 -9.05
C TYR A 288 6.80 23.26 -8.52
N SER A 289 7.66 23.78 -9.39
CA SER A 289 9.04 24.09 -9.05
C SER A 289 9.12 25.40 -8.26
N GLY A 290 9.98 25.48 -7.24
CA GLY A 290 10.19 26.73 -6.49
C GLY A 290 9.24 26.95 -5.30
N SER A 291 8.69 28.15 -5.19
CA SER A 291 7.77 28.58 -4.14
C SER A 291 6.84 29.65 -4.70
N ILE A 292 5.56 29.63 -4.28
CA ILE A 292 4.56 30.62 -4.69
C ILE A 292 3.99 31.25 -3.42
N GLY A 293 4.23 32.55 -3.22
CA GLY A 293 3.92 33.20 -1.95
C GLY A 293 4.63 32.51 -0.78
N SER A 294 3.88 32.17 0.27
CA SER A 294 4.36 31.41 1.43
C SER A 294 4.23 29.89 1.27
N LYS A 295 4.00 29.36 0.06
CA LYS A 295 3.75 27.93 -0.17
C LYS A 295 4.86 27.25 -0.97
N VAL A 296 5.24 26.05 -0.53
CA VAL A 296 6.13 25.13 -1.25
C VAL A 296 5.36 23.89 -1.69
N SER A 297 5.45 23.54 -2.97
CA SER A 297 4.84 22.31 -3.48
C SER A 297 5.52 21.06 -2.93
N TYR A 298 4.74 19.99 -2.74
CA TYR A 298 5.26 18.66 -2.43
C TYR A 298 6.32 18.17 -3.45
N LYS A 299 6.25 18.60 -4.72
CA LYS A 299 7.25 18.29 -5.77
C LYS A 299 8.64 18.80 -5.41
N ARG A 300 8.73 19.96 -4.74
CA ARG A 300 10.02 20.46 -4.25
C ARG A 300 10.55 19.62 -3.09
N LEU A 301 9.66 19.14 -2.22
CA LEU A 301 10.03 18.32 -1.09
C LEU A 301 10.59 16.96 -1.54
N SER A 302 10.08 16.39 -2.64
CA SER A 302 10.59 15.12 -3.17
C SER A 302 12.01 15.23 -3.71
N TYR A 303 12.40 16.36 -4.31
CA TYR A 303 13.80 16.59 -4.72
C TYR A 303 14.78 16.64 -3.54
N ALA A 304 14.33 17.07 -2.36
CA ALA A 304 15.18 17.13 -1.18
C ALA A 304 15.54 15.74 -0.61
N LEU A 305 14.87 14.68 -1.07
CA LEU A 305 15.10 13.33 -0.57
C LEU A 305 16.28 12.60 -1.26
N ASP A 306 16.77 13.10 -2.40
CA ASP A 306 17.86 12.50 -3.22
C ASP A 306 17.81 10.96 -3.31
N LEU A 307 16.60 10.44 -3.58
CA LEU A 307 16.34 9.00 -3.57
C LEU A 307 16.80 8.39 -4.88
N LYS A 308 18.02 7.86 -4.92
CA LYS A 308 18.52 7.08 -6.07
C LYS A 308 18.05 5.63 -5.97
N PRO A 309 17.24 5.12 -6.92
CA PRO A 309 16.93 3.70 -6.98
C PRO A 309 18.22 2.89 -7.10
N LYS A 310 18.27 1.74 -6.41
CA LYS A 310 19.38 0.80 -6.49
C LYS A 310 18.93 -0.42 -7.29
N ILE A 311 19.52 -0.67 -8.44
CA ILE A 311 19.25 -1.92 -9.18
C ILE A 311 20.04 -3.06 -8.53
N ASN A 312 19.37 -4.16 -8.20
CA ASN A 312 20.04 -5.38 -7.74
C ASN A 312 20.55 -6.13 -8.98
N VAL A 313 21.84 -5.98 -9.26
CA VAL A 313 22.49 -6.58 -10.44
C VAL A 313 22.30 -8.10 -10.50
N ARG A 314 22.41 -8.80 -9.35
CA ARG A 314 22.24 -10.26 -9.30
C ARG A 314 20.81 -10.66 -9.67
N TYR A 315 19.82 -9.96 -9.13
CA TYR A 315 18.42 -10.22 -9.45
C TYR A 315 18.10 -9.87 -10.90
N PHE A 316 18.64 -8.76 -11.41
CA PHE A 316 18.52 -8.37 -12.82
C PHE A 316 19.08 -9.45 -13.75
N SER A 317 20.23 -10.04 -13.43
CA SER A 317 20.80 -11.17 -14.19
C SER A 317 19.89 -12.40 -14.17
N ILE A 318 19.30 -12.74 -13.02
CA ILE A 318 18.33 -13.84 -12.92
C ILE A 318 17.12 -13.60 -13.82
N LEU A 319 16.58 -12.37 -13.84
CA LEU A 319 15.45 -12.02 -14.72
C LEU A 319 15.81 -12.18 -16.21
N ASN A 320 17.02 -11.80 -16.62
CA ASN A 320 17.49 -12.03 -17.99
C ASN A 320 17.61 -13.52 -18.33
N CYS A 321 18.06 -14.35 -17.38
CA CYS A 321 18.06 -15.80 -17.58
C CYS A 321 16.63 -16.33 -17.75
N LEU A 322 15.67 -15.87 -16.95
CA LEU A 322 14.28 -16.36 -16.99
C LEU A 322 13.58 -16.12 -18.33
N VAL A 323 13.93 -15.06 -19.05
CA VAL A 323 13.38 -14.77 -20.40
C VAL A 323 14.18 -15.41 -21.53
N SER A 324 15.31 -16.06 -21.22
CA SER A 324 16.15 -16.71 -22.23
C SER A 324 15.48 -17.99 -22.72
N PRO A 325 15.35 -18.18 -24.05
CA PRO A 325 14.84 -19.43 -24.63
C PRO A 325 15.68 -20.67 -24.28
N MET A 326 16.92 -20.47 -23.82
CA MET A 326 17.86 -21.54 -23.47
C MET A 326 17.63 -22.11 -22.07
N VAL A 327 16.79 -21.49 -21.25
CA VAL A 327 16.56 -21.91 -19.86
C VAL A 327 15.38 -22.88 -19.80
N GLY A 328 15.67 -24.12 -19.40
CA GLY A 328 14.67 -25.19 -19.31
C GLY A 328 13.80 -25.10 -18.05
N PRO A 329 12.67 -25.83 -17.99
CA PRO A 329 11.75 -25.77 -16.85
C PRO A 329 12.38 -26.11 -15.48
N LYS A 330 13.41 -26.96 -15.45
CA LYS A 330 14.13 -27.29 -14.20
C LYS A 330 14.93 -26.09 -13.70
N ASP A 331 15.64 -25.42 -14.59
CA ASP A 331 16.46 -24.25 -14.29
C ASP A 331 15.58 -23.06 -13.88
N VAL A 332 14.43 -22.87 -14.52
CA VAL A 332 13.43 -21.87 -14.11
C VAL A 332 13.04 -22.06 -12.64
N ASN A 333 12.72 -23.29 -12.22
CA ASN A 333 12.34 -23.56 -10.84
C ASN A 333 13.48 -23.27 -9.86
N GLU A 334 14.73 -23.50 -10.25
CA GLU A 334 15.89 -23.17 -9.42
C GLU A 334 16.10 -21.65 -9.31
N LEU A 335 16.00 -20.93 -10.43
CA LEU A 335 16.07 -19.47 -10.48
C LEU A 335 14.94 -18.82 -9.66
N LEU A 336 13.72 -19.35 -9.73
CA LEU A 336 12.60 -18.87 -8.92
C LEU A 336 12.88 -19.02 -7.41
N ARG A 337 13.51 -20.12 -7.00
CA ARG A 337 13.91 -20.31 -5.59
C ARG A 337 14.95 -19.28 -5.14
N PHE A 338 15.92 -18.93 -6.00
CA PHE A 338 16.91 -17.89 -5.69
C PHE A 338 16.26 -16.51 -5.44
N ILE A 339 15.12 -16.24 -6.07
CA ILE A 339 14.37 -15.00 -5.87
C ILE A 339 13.27 -15.15 -4.81
N GLY A 340 13.21 -16.26 -4.08
CA GLY A 340 12.24 -16.51 -3.02
C GLY A 340 10.82 -16.76 -3.50
N ASN A 341 10.65 -17.23 -4.74
CA ASN A 341 9.37 -17.49 -5.42
C ASN A 341 8.44 -16.27 -5.47
N SER A 342 8.99 -15.06 -5.44
CA SER A 342 8.23 -13.83 -5.66
C SER A 342 9.09 -12.79 -6.35
N PHE A 343 8.54 -12.22 -7.42
CA PHE A 343 9.21 -11.18 -8.20
C PHE A 343 9.23 -9.82 -7.51
N VAL A 344 8.28 -9.59 -6.59
CA VAL A 344 8.04 -8.29 -5.96
C VAL A 344 8.17 -8.39 -4.44
N ARG A 345 7.66 -9.46 -3.81
CA ARG A 345 7.59 -9.59 -2.35
C ARG A 345 8.74 -10.45 -1.80
N TYR A 346 9.00 -10.33 -0.52
CA TYR A 346 9.94 -11.21 0.20
C TYR A 346 9.32 -12.53 0.63
N SER A 347 8.03 -12.49 0.92
CA SER A 347 7.27 -13.63 1.42
C SER A 347 6.04 -13.80 0.53
N PRO A 348 5.70 -15.03 0.14
CA PRO A 348 4.50 -15.29 -0.64
C PRO A 348 3.26 -14.89 0.16
N ILE A 349 2.22 -14.48 -0.56
CA ILE A 349 0.87 -14.34 0.00
C ILE A 349 0.18 -15.70 -0.12
N THR A 350 -0.48 -16.11 0.94
CA THR A 350 -1.43 -17.22 0.93
C THR A 350 -2.78 -16.74 1.45
N ALA A 351 -3.80 -17.57 1.35
CA ALA A 351 -5.11 -17.28 1.91
C ALA A 351 -5.33 -18.02 3.23
N LEU A 352 -6.09 -17.40 4.12
CA LEU A 352 -6.64 -17.99 5.32
C LEU A 352 -8.17 -18.06 5.16
N LEU A 353 -8.71 -19.26 5.09
CA LEU A 353 -10.16 -19.49 5.08
C LEU A 353 -10.66 -19.36 6.52
N ILE A 354 -11.55 -18.39 6.76
CA ILE A 354 -12.17 -18.16 8.08
C ILE A 354 -13.70 -18.21 7.93
N PRO A 355 -14.32 -19.35 8.26
CA PRO A 355 -15.78 -19.52 8.33
C PRO A 355 -16.48 -18.52 9.26
N ASP A 356 -17.81 -18.45 9.18
CA ASP A 356 -18.62 -17.74 10.17
C ASP A 356 -18.76 -18.52 11.48
N GLU A 357 -18.80 -19.86 11.40
CA GLU A 357 -18.89 -20.74 12.58
C GLU A 357 -17.52 -21.01 13.18
N GLU A 358 -17.52 -21.36 14.47
CA GLU A 358 -16.33 -21.86 15.15
C GLU A 358 -15.97 -23.25 14.63
N VAL A 359 -14.70 -23.44 14.28
CA VAL A 359 -14.21 -24.69 13.68
C VAL A 359 -13.12 -25.30 14.54
N ASP A 360 -13.28 -26.59 14.82
CA ASP A 360 -12.33 -27.45 15.51
C ASP A 360 -11.81 -28.54 14.55
N GLU A 361 -10.80 -29.29 15.01
CA GLU A 361 -10.17 -30.38 14.25
C GLU A 361 -11.12 -31.53 13.86
N LEU A 362 -12.26 -31.68 14.56
CA LEU A 362 -13.23 -32.74 14.30
C LEU A 362 -14.25 -32.33 13.22
N LYS A 363 -14.58 -31.03 13.13
CA LYS A 363 -15.62 -30.49 12.23
C LYS A 363 -15.06 -29.84 10.96
N VAL A 364 -13.76 -29.60 10.88
CA VAL A 364 -13.15 -28.83 9.78
C VAL A 364 -13.55 -29.30 8.39
N LYS A 365 -13.61 -30.61 8.15
CA LYS A 365 -14.01 -31.16 6.85
C LYS A 365 -15.45 -30.84 6.50
N SER A 366 -16.40 -31.17 7.38
CA SER A 366 -17.82 -30.94 7.14
C SER A 366 -18.17 -29.46 7.03
N VAL A 367 -17.49 -28.60 7.81
CA VAL A 367 -17.68 -27.15 7.71
C VAL A 367 -17.22 -26.65 6.36
N VAL A 368 -16.00 -26.97 5.92
CA VAL A 368 -15.50 -26.51 4.62
C VAL A 368 -16.36 -27.03 3.46
N GLU A 369 -16.80 -28.29 3.53
CA GLU A 369 -17.73 -28.86 2.54
C GLU A 369 -19.06 -28.10 2.48
N SER A 370 -19.59 -27.60 3.62
CA SER A 370 -20.84 -26.84 3.63
C SER A 370 -20.76 -25.47 2.94
N TYR A 371 -19.56 -24.90 2.82
CA TYR A 371 -19.36 -23.65 2.08
C TYR A 371 -19.33 -23.88 0.56
N GLY A 372 -18.96 -25.09 0.10
CA GLY A 372 -18.80 -25.40 -1.32
C GLY A 372 -18.00 -24.31 -2.05
N ASP A 373 -18.50 -23.85 -3.19
CA ASP A 373 -17.88 -22.81 -4.02
C ASP A 373 -17.88 -21.42 -3.35
N GLU A 374 -18.69 -21.19 -2.31
CA GLU A 374 -18.74 -19.91 -1.61
C GLU A 374 -17.51 -19.67 -0.72
N TYR A 375 -16.64 -20.67 -0.51
CA TYR A 375 -15.44 -20.56 0.34
C TYR A 375 -14.56 -19.34 -0.01
N ILE A 376 -14.54 -18.95 -1.29
CA ILE A 376 -13.79 -17.79 -1.80
C ILE A 376 -14.18 -16.51 -1.04
N ASN A 377 -15.47 -16.35 -0.71
CA ASN A 377 -16.00 -15.20 0.01
C ASN A 377 -15.43 -15.06 1.43
N TYR A 378 -14.86 -16.13 1.97
CA TYR A 378 -14.36 -16.28 3.34
C TYR A 378 -12.82 -16.27 3.43
N LEU A 379 -12.14 -16.02 2.31
CA LEU A 379 -10.69 -15.94 2.27
C LEU A 379 -10.19 -14.58 2.75
N VAL A 380 -9.18 -14.60 3.62
CA VAL A 380 -8.39 -13.45 4.05
C VAL A 380 -6.96 -13.62 3.55
N PRO A 381 -6.40 -12.68 2.76
CA PRO A 381 -5.00 -12.78 2.35
C PRO A 381 -4.05 -12.51 3.52
N ILE A 382 -3.04 -13.36 3.67
CA ILE A 382 -2.01 -13.26 4.69
C ILE A 382 -0.62 -13.43 4.08
N GLU A 383 0.38 -12.72 4.61
CA GLU A 383 1.77 -12.96 4.26
C GLU A 383 2.29 -14.18 5.03
N LEU A 384 2.95 -15.10 4.34
CA LEU A 384 3.37 -16.37 4.94
C LEU A 384 4.34 -16.20 6.12
N ARG A 385 5.22 -15.19 6.10
CA ARG A 385 6.09 -14.87 7.25
C ARG A 385 5.33 -14.55 8.54
N MET A 386 4.05 -14.22 8.45
CA MET A 386 3.18 -13.96 9.59
C MET A 386 2.54 -15.24 10.16
N LEU A 387 2.80 -16.42 9.58
CA LEU A 387 2.20 -17.69 10.01
C LEU A 387 2.32 -17.93 11.52
N VAL A 388 3.47 -17.59 12.11
CA VAL A 388 3.71 -17.69 13.56
C VAL A 388 2.72 -16.84 14.38
N ARG A 389 2.35 -15.66 13.87
CA ARG A 389 1.36 -14.77 14.52
C ARG A 389 -0.08 -15.22 14.33
N PHE A 390 -0.33 -16.12 13.38
CA PHE A 390 -1.66 -16.66 13.10
C PHE A 390 -1.89 -18.02 13.75
N LYS A 391 -0.92 -18.58 14.49
CA LYS A 391 -1.01 -19.93 15.07
C LYS A 391 -2.28 -20.13 15.91
N ASP A 392 -2.65 -19.11 16.68
CA ASP A 392 -3.85 -19.15 17.52
C ASP A 392 -5.17 -19.11 16.73
N VAL A 393 -5.13 -18.64 15.49
CA VAL A 393 -6.27 -18.61 14.56
C VAL A 393 -6.40 -19.93 13.79
N LEU A 394 -5.28 -20.59 13.48
CA LEU A 394 -5.25 -21.79 12.65
C LEU A 394 -5.92 -22.97 13.35
N VAL A 395 -6.74 -23.73 12.63
CA VAL A 395 -7.22 -25.05 13.09
C VAL A 395 -6.03 -26.01 13.02
N MET A 396 -5.68 -26.59 14.17
CA MET A 396 -4.50 -27.43 14.34
C MET A 396 -4.84 -28.69 15.11
N ARG A 397 -4.13 -29.77 14.79
CA ARG A 397 -4.05 -31.01 15.58
C ARG A 397 -2.58 -31.32 15.81
N ASP A 398 -2.15 -31.30 17.07
CA ASP A 398 -0.73 -31.35 17.45
C ASP A 398 0.11 -30.25 16.74
N ASP A 399 1.10 -30.65 15.93
CA ASP A 399 1.94 -29.75 15.11
C ASP A 399 1.54 -29.75 13.62
N ARG A 400 0.30 -30.15 13.32
CA ARG A 400 -0.27 -30.18 11.97
C ARG A 400 -1.36 -29.13 11.83
N VAL A 401 -1.39 -28.48 10.68
CA VAL A 401 -2.42 -27.51 10.29
C VAL A 401 -3.33 -28.11 9.24
N PHE A 402 -4.60 -27.69 9.25
CA PHE A 402 -5.52 -28.02 8.18
C PHE A 402 -5.37 -27.03 7.01
N MET A 403 -5.30 -27.57 5.80
CA MET A 403 -5.22 -26.82 4.55
C MET A 403 -6.30 -27.28 3.59
N LEU A 404 -6.85 -26.31 2.86
CA LEU A 404 -7.72 -26.51 1.72
C LEU A 404 -6.87 -26.62 0.45
N PHE A 405 -7.15 -27.64 -0.33
CA PHE A 405 -6.56 -27.92 -1.62
C PHE A 405 -7.63 -28.06 -2.70
N GLU A 406 -7.19 -27.93 -3.95
CA GLU A 406 -7.94 -28.32 -5.14
C GLU A 406 -7.25 -29.53 -5.78
N ASP A 407 -8.00 -30.57 -6.17
CA ASP A 407 -7.45 -31.67 -6.96
C ASP A 407 -7.41 -31.33 -8.47
N VAL A 408 -6.87 -32.24 -9.29
CA VAL A 408 -6.79 -32.04 -10.76
C VAL A 408 -8.18 -31.98 -11.43
N GLY A 409 -9.21 -32.51 -10.76
CA GLY A 409 -10.60 -32.45 -11.21
C GLY A 409 -11.36 -31.20 -10.77
N GLY A 410 -10.72 -30.29 -10.02
CA GLY A 410 -11.34 -29.10 -9.47
C GLY A 410 -12.11 -29.32 -8.16
N ASN A 411 -12.00 -30.49 -7.53
CA ASN A 411 -12.69 -30.76 -6.27
C ASN A 411 -11.90 -30.22 -5.08
N LEU A 412 -12.63 -29.65 -4.12
CA LEU A 412 -12.07 -29.16 -2.87
C LEU A 412 -11.73 -30.33 -1.93
N VAL A 413 -10.51 -30.33 -1.40
CA VAL A 413 -10.00 -31.37 -0.49
C VAL A 413 -9.37 -30.73 0.73
N VAL A 414 -9.78 -31.16 1.92
CA VAL A 414 -9.17 -30.74 3.19
C VAL A 414 -8.22 -31.82 3.70
N ASP A 415 -6.96 -31.45 3.92
CA ASP A 415 -5.93 -32.34 4.44
C ASP A 415 -5.05 -31.67 5.50
N GLU A 416 -4.41 -32.50 6.33
CA GLU A 416 -3.52 -32.09 7.41
C GLU A 416 -2.05 -32.14 7.00
N VAL A 417 -1.33 -31.08 7.34
CA VAL A 417 0.06 -30.91 6.92
C VAL A 417 0.91 -30.45 8.10
N PRO A 418 2.12 -31.00 8.30
CA PRO A 418 3.01 -30.50 9.33
C PRO A 418 3.27 -29.00 9.14
N LEU A 419 3.21 -28.22 10.22
CA LEU A 419 3.35 -26.76 10.16
C LEU A 419 4.66 -26.34 9.47
N LYS A 420 5.73 -27.09 9.71
CA LYS A 420 7.06 -26.91 9.09
C LYS A 420 7.09 -27.08 7.57
N ASP A 421 6.13 -27.82 6.99
CA ASP A 421 6.10 -28.15 5.56
C ASP A 421 5.23 -27.18 4.74
N VAL A 422 4.39 -26.38 5.42
CA VAL A 422 3.45 -25.43 4.79
C VAL A 422 4.16 -24.50 3.81
N GLU A 423 5.29 -23.92 4.24
CA GLU A 423 6.05 -22.98 3.40
C GLU A 423 6.60 -23.64 2.14
N ASN A 424 7.11 -24.87 2.26
CA ASN A 424 7.62 -25.61 1.12
C ASN A 424 6.52 -25.99 0.13
N ILE A 425 5.32 -26.36 0.63
CA ILE A 425 4.17 -26.71 -0.21
C ILE A 425 3.66 -25.49 -0.97
N LEU A 426 3.48 -24.36 -0.30
CA LEU A 426 3.03 -23.12 -0.94
C LEU A 426 4.06 -22.64 -1.98
N LYS A 427 5.36 -22.74 -1.66
CA LYS A 427 6.44 -22.41 -2.58
C LYS A 427 6.51 -23.35 -3.78
N ALA A 428 6.17 -24.63 -3.62
CA ALA A 428 6.14 -25.60 -4.71
C ALA A 428 4.90 -25.47 -5.61
N GLY A 429 3.83 -24.83 -5.10
CA GLY A 429 2.57 -24.65 -5.81
C GLY A 429 1.74 -25.93 -5.98
N ARG A 430 2.23 -27.08 -5.50
CA ARG A 430 1.52 -28.37 -5.52
C ARG A 430 2.08 -29.36 -4.51
N ARG A 431 1.25 -30.33 -4.09
CA ARG A 431 1.61 -31.51 -3.31
C ARG A 431 1.01 -32.75 -3.99
N GLY A 432 1.82 -33.47 -4.75
CA GLY A 432 1.31 -34.56 -5.61
C GLY A 432 0.35 -34.01 -6.67
N HIS A 433 -0.91 -34.44 -6.60
CA HIS A 433 -2.00 -34.02 -7.49
C HIS A 433 -2.89 -32.90 -6.90
N TYR A 434 -2.46 -32.28 -5.79
CA TYR A 434 -3.23 -31.26 -5.08
C TYR A 434 -2.57 -29.88 -5.18
N PHE A 435 -3.37 -28.84 -5.38
CA PHE A 435 -2.95 -27.44 -5.44
C PHE A 435 -3.39 -26.72 -4.16
N PRO A 436 -2.48 -26.09 -3.40
CA PRO A 436 -2.84 -25.45 -2.14
C PRO A 436 -3.65 -24.17 -2.40
N LEU A 437 -4.82 -24.07 -1.76
CA LEU A 437 -5.72 -22.91 -1.86
C LEU A 437 -5.63 -22.00 -0.62
N ALA A 438 -5.77 -22.58 0.57
CA ALA A 438 -5.80 -21.80 1.81
C ALA A 438 -5.37 -22.62 3.04
N LEU A 439 -4.85 -21.93 4.05
CA LEU A 439 -4.84 -22.44 5.42
C LEU A 439 -6.24 -22.28 6.02
N ILE A 440 -6.63 -23.14 6.96
CA ILE A 440 -7.94 -23.08 7.58
C ILE A 440 -7.81 -22.52 9.01
N GLY A 441 -8.56 -21.46 9.28
CA GLY A 441 -8.64 -20.83 10.60
C GLY A 441 -10.05 -20.89 11.18
N THR A 442 -10.16 -20.47 12.44
CA THR A 442 -11.44 -20.31 13.13
C THR A 442 -11.67 -18.85 13.50
N PRO A 443 -12.90 -18.31 13.38
CA PRO A 443 -13.20 -16.93 13.76
C PRO A 443 -13.13 -16.69 15.28
N ARG A 444 -13.25 -17.74 16.09
CA ARG A 444 -13.21 -17.69 17.56
C ARG A 444 -12.73 -19.01 18.16
N ARG A 445 -12.25 -18.96 19.41
CA ARG A 445 -12.01 -20.12 20.28
C ARG A 445 -12.47 -19.79 21.69
N GLY A 446 -13.54 -20.43 22.15
CA GLY A 446 -14.13 -20.09 23.44
C GLY A 446 -14.53 -18.61 23.51
N SER A 447 -13.94 -17.85 24.44
CA SER A 447 -14.19 -16.40 24.59
C SER A 447 -13.33 -15.50 23.71
N VAL A 448 -12.32 -16.05 23.03
CA VAL A 448 -11.39 -15.26 22.20
C VAL A 448 -11.94 -15.15 20.78
N THR A 449 -12.04 -13.92 20.28
CA THR A 449 -12.47 -13.62 18.90
C THR A 449 -11.26 -13.24 18.05
N TYR A 450 -11.03 -13.98 16.97
CA TYR A 450 -9.98 -13.73 15.99
C TYR A 450 -10.50 -13.02 14.74
N TYR A 451 -11.79 -13.12 14.44
CA TYR A 451 -12.39 -12.42 13.32
C TYR A 451 -13.70 -11.76 13.70
N ASP A 452 -13.85 -10.49 13.32
CA ASP A 452 -15.06 -9.70 13.50
C ASP A 452 -15.44 -9.07 12.15
N GLU A 453 -16.71 -9.08 11.77
CA GLU A 453 -17.14 -8.59 10.45
C GLU A 453 -16.96 -7.07 10.24
N PHE A 454 -16.84 -6.31 11.33
CA PHE A 454 -16.58 -4.88 11.31
C PHE A 454 -15.08 -4.56 11.36
N LYS A 455 -14.30 -5.37 12.08
CA LYS A 455 -12.86 -5.16 12.33
C LYS A 455 -11.94 -6.06 11.49
N GLY A 456 -12.47 -7.05 10.80
CA GLY A 456 -11.73 -8.08 10.09
C GLY A 456 -10.96 -9.00 11.05
N LEU A 457 -9.82 -9.53 10.58
CA LEU A 457 -8.95 -10.41 11.35
C LEU A 457 -8.16 -9.63 12.43
N VAL A 458 -8.47 -9.93 13.68
CA VAL A 458 -7.92 -9.36 14.91
C VAL A 458 -6.86 -10.32 15.46
N LEU A 459 -5.66 -9.79 15.73
CA LEU A 459 -4.50 -10.53 16.25
C LEU A 459 -3.93 -9.87 17.49
#